data_AF-A0AAV0YDC0-F1
#
_entry.id   AF-A0AAV0YDC0-F1
#
_cell.length_a   1.000
_cell.length_b   1.000
_cell.length_c   1.000
_cell.angle_alpha   90.00
_cell.angle_beta   90.00
_cell.angle_gamma   90.00
#
_symmetry.space_group_name_H-M   'P 1'
#
loop_
_entity.id
_entity.type
_entity.pdbx_description
1 polymer ?
#
loop_
_entity_poly.entity_id
_entity_poly.type
_entity_poly.pdbx_seq_one_letter_code
_entity_poly.pdbx_strand_id
1 'polypeptide(L)'
;MEIKIDNFNWTGLDAFNGYLIGLILLALSGHQTKRNNINANVNQNPMEWFKITIFIPFLDHMIQELKSRFSDKFVKVIPLEGLIPIHKDSYSTEAILNAAMFYDQDLLSNSDLVLKAEINLWKTKWNKIETNIPHTAVTSLPYCEEYFPNIKILLQLFATLPVSTATAERSFSTLRRLKNYMRSTMTESRLNGLFLLNIHKDKDIDIDKVVDQFSRKKRRRMQMEDWSI
;
A
#
# COMPACT_ATOMS: atom_id res chain seq x y z
N MET A 1 5.67 19.80 31.02
CA MET A 1 5.16 20.53 29.85
C MET A 1 4.95 19.49 28.76
N GLU A 2 3.88 18.73 28.92
CA GLU A 2 3.44 17.70 27.98
C GLU A 2 2.54 18.36 26.96
N ILE A 3 2.84 18.16 25.68
CA ILE A 3 1.89 18.43 24.60
C ILE A 3 1.30 17.07 24.24
N LYS A 4 0.05 16.86 24.68
CA LYS A 4 -0.84 15.82 24.19
C LYS A 4 -1.08 16.02 22.69
N ILE A 5 -0.94 14.96 21.93
CA ILE A 5 -1.66 14.76 20.68
C ILE A 5 -2.52 13.52 20.90
N ASP A 6 -3.69 13.74 21.48
CA ASP A 6 -4.77 12.75 21.51
C ASP A 6 -5.41 12.69 20.10
N ASN A 7 -5.82 11.48 19.73
CA ASN A 7 -6.77 11.11 18.66
C ASN A 7 -6.22 10.95 17.23
N PHE A 8 -5.51 9.84 16.99
CA PHE A 8 -5.69 9.07 15.76
C PHE A 8 -6.49 7.80 16.09
N ASN A 9 -7.81 7.90 16.04
CA ASN A 9 -8.73 6.80 16.30
C ASN A 9 -8.67 5.79 15.15
N TRP A 10 -7.95 4.69 15.35
CA TRP A 10 -7.98 3.50 14.49
C TRP A 10 -9.26 2.68 14.75
N THR A 11 -10.44 3.22 14.45
CA THR A 11 -11.71 2.46 14.48
C THR A 11 -11.88 1.64 13.20
N GLY A 12 -10.95 0.72 12.97
CA GLY A 12 -10.94 -0.22 11.84
C GLY A 12 -10.29 -1.56 12.19
N LEU A 13 -10.24 -1.91 13.48
CA LEU A 13 -9.53 -3.09 13.98
C LEU A 13 -10.21 -4.43 13.64
N ASP A 14 -11.45 -4.43 13.15
CA ASP A 14 -12.16 -5.69 12.85
C ASP A 14 -11.73 -6.31 11.51
N ALA A 15 -11.17 -5.53 10.59
CA ALA A 15 -10.57 -6.05 9.35
C ALA A 15 -9.12 -6.51 9.55
N PHE A 16 -8.44 -6.03 10.60
CA PHE A 16 -7.03 -6.36 10.88
C PHE A 16 -6.85 -7.71 11.61
N ASN A 17 -7.89 -8.22 12.27
CA ASN A 17 -7.80 -9.52 12.96
C ASN A 17 -7.59 -10.71 12.00
N GLY A 18 -8.03 -10.62 10.75
CA GLY A 18 -7.75 -11.62 9.71
C GLY A 18 -6.32 -11.53 9.17
N TYR A 19 -5.82 -10.32 8.93
CA TYR A 19 -4.46 -10.07 8.46
C TYR A 19 -3.39 -10.38 9.52
N LEU A 20 -3.73 -10.23 10.81
CA LEU A 20 -2.86 -10.64 11.92
C LEU A 20 -2.62 -12.16 11.93
N ILE A 21 -3.60 -12.97 11.56
CA ILE A 21 -3.42 -14.44 11.48
C ILE A 21 -2.49 -14.83 10.31
N GLY A 22 -2.53 -14.09 9.20
CA GLY A 22 -1.61 -14.30 8.05
C GLY A 22 -0.18 -13.80 8.30
N LEU A 23 -0.01 -12.67 8.99
CA LEU A 23 1.31 -12.15 9.39
C LEU A 23 2.01 -13.02 10.45
N ILE A 24 1.26 -13.81 11.22
CA ILE A 24 1.80 -14.79 12.17
C ILE A 24 2.54 -15.94 11.45
N LEU A 25 2.28 -16.20 10.18
CA LEU A 25 3.03 -17.21 9.40
C LEU A 25 4.46 -16.78 9.04
N LEU A 26 4.78 -15.48 9.13
CA LEU A 26 6.10 -14.96 8.70
C LEU A 26 6.85 -14.13 9.76
N ALA A 27 6.25 -13.83 10.91
CA ALA A 27 6.84 -12.89 11.87
C ALA A 27 6.69 -13.24 13.37
N LEU A 28 6.38 -14.48 13.76
CA LEU A 28 6.50 -14.89 15.17
C LEU A 28 7.56 -15.97 15.34
N SER A 29 8.66 -15.59 16.01
CA SER A 29 9.46 -16.49 16.85
C SER A 29 8.64 -16.90 18.07
N GLY A 30 7.50 -17.55 17.83
CA GLY A 30 6.58 -18.10 18.81
C GLY A 30 6.05 -19.40 18.24
N HIS A 31 6.03 -20.46 19.05
CA HIS A 31 5.51 -21.76 18.63
C HIS A 31 4.10 -21.59 18.02
N GLN A 32 3.93 -22.01 16.76
CA GLN A 32 2.59 -22.17 16.19
C GLN A 32 1.86 -23.28 16.94
N THR A 33 0.89 -22.92 17.78
CA THR A 33 0.11 -23.86 18.60
C THR A 33 -1.17 -24.37 17.92
N LYS A 34 -1.58 -23.76 16.80
CA LYS A 34 -2.77 -24.15 16.02
C LYS A 34 -2.41 -24.64 14.62
N ARG A 35 -1.63 -25.71 14.50
CA ARG A 35 -1.67 -26.52 13.28
C ARG A 35 -2.79 -27.54 13.41
N ASN A 36 -3.57 -27.73 12.34
CA ASN A 36 -4.37 -28.94 12.21
C ASN A 36 -3.38 -30.11 12.19
N ASN A 37 -3.25 -30.82 13.32
CA ASN A 37 -2.56 -32.10 13.36
C ASN A 37 -3.41 -33.09 12.57
N ILE A 38 -3.17 -33.15 11.27
CA ILE A 38 -3.74 -34.20 10.43
C ILE A 38 -3.10 -35.50 10.89
N ASN A 39 -3.92 -36.44 11.38
CA ASN A 39 -3.46 -37.75 11.83
C ASN A 39 -2.73 -38.45 10.70
N ALA A 40 -1.42 -38.50 10.87
CA ALA A 40 -0.50 -39.06 9.92
C ALA A 40 -0.62 -40.59 9.92
N ASN A 41 -1.41 -41.14 8.99
CA ASN A 41 -1.04 -42.40 8.34
C ASN A 41 0.07 -42.16 7.27
N VAL A 42 0.84 -41.08 7.45
CA VAL A 42 1.75 -40.43 6.50
C VAL A 42 3.09 -41.13 6.38
N ASN A 43 3.35 -42.15 7.19
CA ASN A 43 4.54 -42.98 7.04
C ASN A 43 4.58 -43.73 5.70
N GLN A 44 3.50 -43.73 4.91
CA GLN A 44 3.44 -44.37 3.60
C GLN A 44 3.66 -43.41 2.42
N ASN A 45 3.51 -42.08 2.57
CA ASN A 45 3.72 -41.16 1.44
C ASN A 45 4.00 -39.69 1.85
N PRO A 46 5.28 -39.27 1.94
CA PRO A 46 5.67 -37.90 2.27
C PRO A 46 5.06 -36.81 1.37
N MET A 47 4.77 -37.16 0.12
CA MET A 47 4.18 -36.24 -0.86
C MET A 47 2.74 -35.83 -0.48
N GLU A 48 1.98 -36.76 0.08
CA GLU A 48 0.58 -36.52 0.41
C GLU A 48 0.43 -35.63 1.65
N TRP A 49 1.32 -35.79 2.63
CA TRP A 49 1.41 -34.89 3.77
C TRP A 49 1.77 -33.46 3.38
N PHE A 50 2.78 -33.31 2.51
CA PHE A 50 3.15 -31.99 1.99
C PHE A 50 1.97 -31.33 1.28
N LYS A 51 1.26 -32.10 0.45
CA LYS A 51 0.08 -31.61 -0.28
C LYS A 51 -1.01 -31.11 0.68
N ILE A 52 -1.38 -31.89 1.69
CA ILE A 52 -2.51 -31.56 2.57
C ILE A 52 -2.13 -30.52 3.63
N THR A 53 -0.93 -30.57 4.17
CA THR A 53 -0.54 -29.75 5.34
C THR A 53 0.04 -28.40 4.93
N ILE A 54 0.75 -28.33 3.80
CA ILE A 54 1.48 -27.13 3.39
C ILE A 54 0.86 -26.55 2.13
N PHE A 55 0.74 -27.36 1.08
CA PHE A 55 0.39 -26.85 -0.26
C PHE A 55 -1.06 -26.38 -0.36
N ILE A 56 -2.04 -27.19 0.07
CA ILE A 56 -3.46 -26.80 0.02
C ILE A 56 -3.75 -25.56 0.88
N PRO A 57 -3.33 -25.51 2.17
CA PRO A 57 -3.54 -24.31 2.98
C PRO A 57 -2.86 -23.06 2.42
N PHE A 58 -1.70 -23.22 1.78
CA PHE A 58 -1.03 -22.13 1.09
C PHE A 58 -1.83 -21.64 -0.12
N LEU A 59 -2.37 -22.54 -0.95
CA LEU A 59 -3.22 -22.17 -2.08
C LEU A 59 -4.53 -21.53 -1.63
N ASP A 60 -5.19 -22.09 -0.62
CA ASP A 60 -6.42 -21.53 -0.05
C ASP A 60 -6.17 -20.13 0.51
N HIS A 61 -5.03 -19.93 1.18
CA HIS A 61 -4.62 -18.61 1.62
C HIS A 61 -4.41 -17.65 0.44
N MET A 62 -3.68 -18.04 -0.62
CA MET A 62 -3.51 -17.19 -1.80
C MET A 62 -4.85 -16.84 -2.46
N ILE A 63 -5.77 -17.80 -2.54
CA ILE A 63 -7.13 -17.57 -3.07
C ILE A 63 -7.89 -16.61 -2.17
N GLN A 64 -7.80 -16.75 -0.85
CA GLN A 64 -8.46 -15.86 0.10
C GLN A 64 -7.92 -14.44 0.02
N GLU A 65 -6.60 -14.26 -0.08
CA GLU A 65 -5.97 -12.96 -0.27
C GLU A 65 -6.43 -12.31 -1.58
N LEU A 66 -6.49 -13.08 -2.68
CA LEU A 66 -7.02 -12.59 -3.96
C LEU A 66 -8.49 -12.18 -3.85
N LYS A 67 -9.33 -12.97 -3.18
CA LYS A 67 -10.76 -12.66 -2.99
C LYS A 67 -10.97 -11.46 -2.06
N SER A 68 -10.18 -11.34 -0.99
CA SER A 68 -10.23 -10.19 -0.09
C SER A 68 -9.83 -8.91 -0.83
N ARG A 69 -8.80 -9.00 -1.67
CA ARG A 69 -8.29 -7.89 -2.46
C ARG A 69 -9.23 -7.45 -3.56
N PHE A 70 -9.73 -8.38 -4.39
CA PHE A 70 -10.71 -8.10 -5.44
C PHE A 70 -12.13 -8.32 -4.93
N SER A 71 -12.46 -7.64 -3.82
CA SER A 71 -13.82 -7.71 -3.28
C SER A 71 -14.83 -7.09 -4.25
N ASP A 72 -16.12 -7.40 -4.05
CA ASP A 72 -17.22 -6.85 -4.87
C ASP A 72 -17.24 -5.32 -4.88
N LYS A 73 -16.65 -4.67 -3.86
CA LYS A 73 -16.47 -3.22 -3.81
C LYS A 73 -15.52 -2.73 -4.91
N PHE A 74 -14.40 -3.42 -5.14
CA PHE A 74 -13.46 -3.06 -6.20
C PHE A 74 -14.10 -3.20 -7.57
N VAL A 75 -14.89 -4.23 -7.81
CA VAL A 75 -15.59 -4.45 -9.08
C VAL A 75 -16.49 -3.27 -9.44
N LYS A 76 -17.15 -2.66 -8.45
CA LYS A 76 -17.98 -1.46 -8.63
C LYS A 76 -17.18 -0.20 -8.96
N VAL A 77 -15.90 -0.15 -8.60
CA VAL A 77 -15.02 1.02 -8.75
C VAL A 77 -14.14 0.94 -10.01
N ILE A 78 -13.91 -0.26 -10.55
CA ILE A 78 -13.19 -0.48 -11.82
C ILE A 78 -13.63 0.46 -12.96
N PRO A 79 -14.92 0.77 -13.16
CA PRO A 79 -15.34 1.67 -14.23
C PRO A 79 -14.70 3.07 -14.20
N LEU A 80 -14.15 3.52 -13.06
CA LEU A 80 -13.36 4.76 -12.99
C LEU A 80 -12.10 4.74 -13.88
N GLU A 81 -11.62 3.56 -14.29
CA GLU A 81 -10.56 3.42 -15.29
C GLU A 81 -10.91 4.11 -16.61
N GLY A 82 -12.21 4.23 -16.93
CA GLY A 82 -12.68 4.98 -18.10
C GLY A 82 -12.40 6.48 -18.07
N LEU A 83 -11.93 7.03 -16.94
CA LEU A 83 -11.43 8.40 -16.83
C LEU A 83 -9.99 8.52 -17.37
N ILE A 84 -9.25 7.42 -17.46
CA ILE A 84 -7.92 7.41 -18.04
C ILE A 84 -8.06 7.57 -19.56
N PRO A 85 -7.40 8.57 -20.18
CA PRO A 85 -7.59 8.88 -21.59
C PRO A 85 -7.36 7.72 -22.57
N ILE A 86 -6.50 6.75 -22.23
CA ILE A 86 -6.31 5.54 -23.04
C ILE A 86 -7.49 4.57 -23.02
N HIS A 87 -8.27 4.55 -21.93
CA HIS A 87 -9.43 3.67 -21.73
C HIS A 87 -10.77 4.42 -21.87
N LYS A 88 -10.76 5.57 -22.56
CA LYS A 88 -11.92 6.47 -22.70
C LYS A 88 -13.19 5.79 -23.27
N ASP A 89 -13.00 4.75 -24.10
CA ASP A 89 -14.06 3.99 -24.76
C ASP A 89 -14.41 2.68 -24.03
N SER A 90 -13.67 2.33 -22.97
CA SER A 90 -13.84 1.05 -22.28
C SER A 90 -15.11 0.98 -21.43
N TYR A 91 -15.64 2.12 -20.97
CA TYR A 91 -16.79 2.18 -20.06
C TYR A 91 -17.84 3.22 -20.46
N SER A 92 -19.12 2.83 -20.33
CA SER A 92 -20.26 3.74 -20.48
C SER A 92 -20.21 4.84 -19.42
N THR A 93 -20.71 6.03 -19.78
CA THR A 93 -20.80 7.17 -18.86
C THR A 93 -21.63 6.85 -17.62
N GLU A 94 -22.65 6.00 -17.74
CA GLU A 94 -23.49 5.58 -16.61
C GLU A 94 -22.75 4.66 -15.64
N ALA A 95 -21.85 3.81 -16.14
CA ALA A 95 -21.04 2.94 -15.30
C ALA A 95 -20.02 3.76 -14.48
N ILE A 96 -19.42 4.78 -15.10
CA ILE A 96 -18.50 5.71 -14.43
C ILE A 96 -19.24 6.51 -13.34
N LEU A 97 -20.45 6.96 -13.66
CA LEU A 97 -21.30 7.72 -12.74
C LEU A 97 -21.71 6.87 -11.52
N ASN A 98 -22.16 5.63 -11.74
CA ASN A 98 -22.45 4.70 -10.65
C ASN A 98 -21.22 4.40 -9.77
N ALA A 99 -20.03 4.34 -10.37
CA ALA A 99 -18.77 4.18 -9.63
C ALA A 99 -18.41 5.44 -8.84
N ALA A 100 -18.64 6.64 -9.40
CA ALA A 100 -18.42 7.91 -8.73
C ALA A 100 -19.36 8.12 -7.53
N MET A 101 -20.61 7.65 -7.62
CA MET A 101 -21.57 7.69 -6.51
C MET A 101 -21.09 6.91 -5.27
N PHE A 102 -20.19 5.94 -5.43
CA PHE A 102 -19.59 5.25 -4.28
C PHE A 102 -18.74 6.21 -3.42
N TYR A 103 -18.23 7.30 -4.01
CA TYR A 103 -17.37 8.31 -3.39
C TYR A 103 -18.07 9.66 -3.24
N ASP A 104 -19.40 9.71 -3.21
CA ASP A 104 -20.19 10.97 -3.14
C ASP A 104 -19.77 11.88 -1.98
N GLN A 105 -19.28 11.32 -0.88
CA GLN A 105 -18.82 12.09 0.27
C GLN A 105 -17.49 12.83 0.05
N ASP A 106 -16.66 12.35 -0.87
CA ASP A 106 -15.33 12.92 -1.16
C ASP A 106 -15.37 13.92 -2.33
N LEU A 107 -16.50 14.00 -3.04
CA LEU A 107 -16.70 14.87 -4.20
C LEU A 107 -16.96 16.33 -3.78
N LEU A 108 -16.52 17.27 -4.63
CA LEU A 108 -16.71 18.71 -4.36
C LEU A 108 -18.13 19.17 -4.71
N SER A 109 -18.79 18.48 -5.63
CA SER A 109 -20.15 18.77 -6.06
C SER A 109 -20.92 17.46 -6.28
N ASN A 110 -21.86 17.17 -5.38
CA ASN A 110 -22.64 15.93 -5.35
C ASN A 110 -23.83 15.95 -6.32
N SER A 111 -23.87 16.92 -7.25
CA SER A 111 -24.93 16.97 -8.25
C SER A 111 -24.58 16.04 -9.40
N ASP A 112 -25.38 14.99 -9.55
CA ASP A 112 -25.26 14.00 -10.64
C ASP A 112 -25.14 14.64 -12.03
N LEU A 113 -25.90 15.72 -12.26
CA LEU A 113 -25.90 16.47 -13.51
C LEU A 113 -24.55 17.15 -13.78
N VAL A 114 -23.92 17.72 -12.74
CA VAL A 114 -22.62 18.39 -12.86
C VAL A 114 -21.53 17.37 -13.14
N LEU A 115 -21.53 16.25 -12.41
CA LEU A 115 -20.58 15.16 -12.60
C LEU A 115 -20.68 14.55 -14.01
N LYS A 116 -21.91 14.29 -14.48
CA LYS A 116 -22.16 13.77 -15.83
C LYS A 116 -21.69 14.74 -16.92
N ALA A 117 -21.94 16.04 -16.75
CA ALA A 117 -21.48 17.06 -17.68
C ALA A 117 -19.94 17.14 -17.71
N GLU A 118 -19.29 17.08 -16.54
CA GLU A 118 -17.83 17.11 -16.41
C GLU A 118 -17.17 15.88 -17.08
N ILE A 119 -17.71 14.68 -16.85
CA ILE A 119 -17.25 13.44 -17.50
C ILE A 119 -17.37 13.52 -19.02
N ASN A 120 -18.50 14.02 -19.53
CA ASN A 120 -18.71 14.16 -20.98
C ASN A 120 -17.75 15.18 -21.60
N LEU A 121 -17.51 16.30 -20.91
CA LEU A 121 -16.56 17.32 -21.34
C LEU A 121 -15.13 16.76 -21.36
N TRP A 122 -14.77 15.97 -20.36
CA TRP A 122 -13.47 15.29 -20.29
C TRP A 122 -13.28 14.29 -21.43
N LYS A 123 -14.26 13.42 -21.69
CA LYS A 123 -14.21 12.50 -22.85
C LYS A 123 -14.08 13.27 -24.16
N THR A 124 -14.82 14.37 -24.31
CA THR A 124 -14.76 15.22 -25.50
C THR A 124 -13.40 15.89 -25.67
N LYS A 125 -12.76 16.34 -24.58
CA LYS A 125 -11.39 16.90 -24.59
C LYS A 125 -10.39 15.89 -25.16
N TRP A 126 -10.44 14.64 -24.68
CA TRP A 126 -9.53 13.57 -25.12
C TRP A 126 -9.93 12.91 -26.45
N ASN A 127 -11.14 13.17 -26.96
CA ASN A 127 -11.50 12.82 -28.33
C ASN A 127 -10.91 13.80 -29.35
N LYS A 128 -10.62 15.04 -28.96
CA LYS A 128 -9.99 16.04 -29.83
C LYS A 128 -8.46 15.96 -29.86
N ILE A 129 -7.85 15.29 -28.87
CA ILE A 129 -6.40 15.21 -28.69
C ILE A 129 -5.94 13.81 -29.07
N GLU A 130 -5.19 13.70 -30.18
CA GLU A 130 -4.68 12.41 -30.69
C GLU A 130 -3.21 12.14 -30.30
N THR A 131 -2.50 13.14 -29.75
CA THR A 131 -1.07 13.05 -29.42
C THR A 131 -0.84 13.21 -27.90
N ASN A 132 0.15 12.49 -27.34
CA ASN A 132 0.50 12.49 -25.91
C ASN A 132 -0.62 12.08 -24.93
N ILE A 133 -1.24 10.93 -25.20
CA ILE A 133 -2.31 10.37 -24.35
C ILE A 133 -1.68 9.76 -23.09
N PRO A 134 -2.09 10.18 -21.88
CA PRO A 134 -1.57 9.59 -20.65
C PRO A 134 -2.09 8.16 -20.45
N HIS A 135 -1.16 7.24 -20.17
CA HIS A 135 -1.41 5.81 -19.98
C HIS A 135 -1.78 5.42 -18.55
N THR A 136 -1.75 6.35 -17.59
CA THR A 136 -1.93 6.04 -16.17
C THR A 136 -2.68 7.18 -15.47
N ALA A 137 -3.47 6.85 -14.45
CA ALA A 137 -4.18 7.85 -13.65
C ALA A 137 -3.25 8.95 -13.09
N VAL A 138 -2.02 8.59 -12.70
CA VAL A 138 -1.03 9.56 -12.18
C VAL A 138 -0.56 10.53 -13.27
N THR A 139 -0.42 10.07 -14.51
CA THR A 139 0.00 10.92 -15.64
C THR A 139 -1.15 11.74 -16.22
N SER A 140 -2.41 11.39 -15.92
CA SER A 140 -3.57 12.21 -16.29
C SER A 140 -3.85 13.35 -15.30
N LEU A 141 -3.40 13.26 -14.05
CA LEU A 141 -3.60 14.31 -13.03
C LEU A 141 -3.13 15.72 -13.42
N PRO A 142 -1.96 15.92 -14.08
CA PRO A 142 -1.51 17.26 -14.48
C PRO A 142 -2.44 17.94 -15.49
N TYR A 143 -3.22 17.16 -16.26
CA TYR A 143 -4.15 17.68 -17.26
C TYR A 143 -5.53 18.05 -16.68
N CYS A 144 -5.77 17.68 -15.42
CA CYS A 144 -6.89 18.13 -14.62
C CYS A 144 -6.51 19.48 -13.97
N GLU A 145 -6.51 20.53 -14.79
CA GLU A 145 -6.47 21.92 -14.32
C GLU A 145 -7.75 22.25 -13.51
N GLU A 146 -7.87 23.47 -12.99
CA GLU A 146 -8.99 23.93 -12.14
C GLU A 146 -10.39 23.74 -12.76
N TYR A 147 -10.47 23.45 -14.06
CA TYR A 147 -11.69 23.17 -14.81
C TYR A 147 -12.35 21.81 -14.50
N PHE A 148 -11.62 20.84 -13.91
CA PHE A 148 -12.13 19.48 -13.66
C PHE A 148 -11.88 19.00 -12.22
N PRO A 149 -12.49 19.64 -11.20
CA PRO A 149 -12.23 19.34 -9.80
C PRO A 149 -12.70 17.94 -9.38
N ASN A 150 -13.85 17.46 -9.87
CA ASN A 150 -14.38 16.15 -9.46
C ASN A 150 -13.60 15.02 -10.14
N ILE A 151 -13.24 15.18 -11.41
CA ILE A 151 -12.42 14.19 -12.12
C ILE A 151 -11.04 14.06 -11.49
N LYS A 152 -10.45 15.18 -11.05
CA LYS A 152 -9.18 15.17 -10.33
C LYS A 152 -9.26 14.31 -9.06
N ILE A 153 -10.30 14.49 -8.26
CA ILE A 153 -10.52 13.70 -7.03
C ILE A 153 -10.72 12.23 -7.38
N LEU A 154 -11.57 11.90 -8.37
CA LEU A 154 -11.81 10.53 -8.78
C LEU A 154 -10.54 9.83 -9.31
N LEU A 155 -9.70 10.54 -10.07
CA LEU A 155 -8.40 10.02 -10.53
C LEU A 155 -7.42 9.82 -9.37
N GLN A 156 -7.41 10.72 -8.38
CA GLN A 156 -6.60 10.55 -7.17
C GLN A 156 -7.06 9.34 -6.36
N LEU A 157 -8.37 9.21 -6.12
CA LEU A 157 -8.96 8.06 -5.45
C LEU A 157 -8.59 6.77 -6.19
N PHE A 158 -8.78 6.74 -7.51
CA PHE A 158 -8.41 5.58 -8.33
C PHE A 158 -6.91 5.27 -8.25
N ALA A 159 -6.03 6.27 -8.25
CA ALA A 159 -4.59 6.07 -8.12
C ALA A 159 -4.17 5.55 -6.73
N THR A 160 -4.96 5.84 -5.68
CA THR A 160 -4.72 5.31 -4.32
C THR A 160 -5.30 3.91 -4.10
N LEU A 161 -6.15 3.41 -5.00
CA LEU A 161 -6.65 2.05 -4.88
C LEU A 161 -5.49 1.04 -4.91
N PRO A 162 -5.54 -0.04 -4.12
CA PRO A 162 -4.52 -1.09 -4.07
C PRO A 162 -4.48 -1.97 -5.33
N VAL A 163 -4.65 -1.38 -6.52
CA VAL A 163 -4.43 -2.04 -7.82
C VAL A 163 -2.94 -2.31 -8.03
N SER A 164 -2.03 -1.48 -7.47
CA SER A 164 -0.57 -1.62 -7.61
C SER A 164 0.16 -1.84 -6.26
N THR A 165 0.06 -3.03 -5.67
CA THR A 165 0.82 -3.39 -4.45
C THR A 165 2.30 -3.64 -4.70
N ALA A 166 2.76 -3.64 -5.95
CA ALA A 166 4.15 -3.97 -6.28
C ALA A 166 5.17 -3.08 -5.56
N THR A 167 4.85 -1.80 -5.33
CA THR A 167 5.71 -0.87 -4.57
C THR A 167 5.71 -1.15 -3.08
N ALA A 168 4.54 -1.44 -2.50
CA ALA A 168 4.42 -1.84 -1.09
C ALA A 168 5.11 -3.18 -0.83
N GLU A 169 4.90 -4.19 -1.67
CA GLU A 169 5.54 -5.50 -1.60
C GLU A 169 7.06 -5.41 -1.76
N ARG A 170 7.54 -4.59 -2.70
CA ARG A 170 8.98 -4.29 -2.83
C ARG A 170 9.51 -3.67 -1.54
N SER A 171 8.78 -2.72 -0.95
CA SER A 171 9.15 -2.09 0.33
C SER A 171 9.19 -3.12 1.47
N PHE A 172 8.19 -3.99 1.62
CA PHE A 172 8.20 -5.06 2.61
C PHE A 172 9.31 -6.09 2.38
N SER A 173 9.64 -6.40 1.14
CA SER A 173 10.79 -7.24 0.80
C SER A 173 12.11 -6.60 1.23
N THR A 174 12.28 -5.28 1.00
CA THR A 174 13.46 -4.56 1.50
C THR A 174 13.50 -4.52 3.03
N LEU A 175 12.36 -4.32 3.70
CA LEU A 175 12.25 -4.36 5.15
C LEU A 175 12.64 -5.74 5.70
N ARG A 176 12.19 -6.82 5.06
CA ARG A 176 12.55 -8.19 5.42
C ARG A 176 14.05 -8.46 5.27
N ARG A 177 14.70 -7.88 4.25
CA ARG A 177 16.16 -7.95 4.10
C ARG A 177 16.90 -7.16 5.18
N LEU A 178 16.35 -6.02 5.61
CA LEU A 178 16.92 -5.20 6.68
C LEU A 178 16.79 -5.88 8.05
N LYS A 179 15.60 -6.43 8.34
CA LYS A 179 15.27 -7.18 9.55
C LYS A 179 15.66 -8.64 9.39
N ASN A 180 16.94 -8.94 9.56
CA ASN A 180 17.45 -10.32 9.58
C ASN A 180 17.54 -10.87 11.01
N TYR A 181 17.66 -12.19 11.14
CA TYR A 181 17.73 -12.88 12.44
C TYR A 181 18.86 -12.36 13.34
N MET A 182 20.02 -12.02 12.74
CA MET A 182 21.16 -11.45 13.47
C MET A 182 20.93 -10.02 13.99
N ARG A 183 19.89 -9.31 13.53
CA ARG A 183 19.51 -7.96 13.97
C ARG A 183 18.19 -7.95 14.75
N SER A 184 17.82 -9.07 15.36
CA SER A 184 16.59 -9.24 16.13
C SER A 184 16.47 -8.31 17.35
N THR A 185 17.59 -7.79 17.87
CA THR A 185 17.65 -6.89 19.04
C THR A 185 17.56 -5.40 18.69
N MET A 186 17.33 -5.06 17.42
CA MET A 186 17.27 -3.67 16.96
C MET A 186 15.98 -2.96 17.40
N THR A 187 16.12 -1.77 18.00
CA THR A 187 14.99 -0.92 18.38
C THR A 187 14.22 -0.42 17.15
N GLU A 188 12.89 -0.29 17.27
CA GLU A 188 12.00 0.17 16.18
C GLU A 188 12.42 1.52 15.59
N SER A 189 12.83 2.48 16.43
CA SER A 189 13.29 3.80 15.98
C SER A 189 14.48 3.72 15.02
N ARG A 190 15.45 2.85 15.32
CA ARG A 190 16.60 2.59 14.46
C ARG A 190 16.19 1.86 13.18
N LEU A 191 15.24 0.92 13.27
CA LEU A 191 14.74 0.15 12.11
C LEU A 191 14.05 1.06 11.11
N ASN A 192 13.15 1.92 11.59
CA ASN A 192 12.43 2.88 10.75
C ASN A 192 13.38 3.86 10.07
N GLY A 193 14.39 4.37 10.80
CA GLY A 193 15.42 5.23 10.22
C GLY A 193 16.22 4.53 9.10
N LEU A 194 16.66 3.29 9.34
CA LEU A 194 17.42 2.51 8.34
C LEU A 194 16.56 2.14 7.12
N PHE A 195 15.28 1.84 7.35
CA PHE A 195 14.32 1.54 6.30
C PHE A 195 14.07 2.73 5.39
N LEU A 196 13.83 3.92 5.97
CA LEU A 196 13.66 5.17 5.22
C LEU A 196 14.89 5.51 4.38
N LEU A 197 16.09 5.35 4.94
CA LEU A 197 17.35 5.53 4.20
C LEU A 197 17.50 4.54 3.03
N ASN A 198 16.99 3.31 3.17
CA ASN A 198 17.09 2.29 2.12
C ASN A 198 16.08 2.50 0.99
N ILE A 199 14.87 3.00 1.31
CA ILE A 199 13.86 3.34 0.29
C ILE A 199 14.28 4.58 -0.50
N HIS A 200 14.75 5.62 0.19
CA HIS A 200 15.07 6.91 -0.42
C HIS A 200 16.57 7.10 -0.66
N LYS A 201 17.21 6.14 -1.34
CA LYS A 201 18.65 6.22 -1.69
C LYS A 201 18.96 7.28 -2.73
N ASP A 202 17.95 7.66 -3.49
CA ASP A 202 17.97 8.66 -4.55
C ASP A 202 17.94 10.10 -4.02
N LYS A 203 17.61 10.29 -2.75
CA LYS A 203 17.65 11.61 -2.11
C LYS A 203 19.05 11.91 -1.61
N ASP A 204 19.61 13.01 -2.08
CA ASP A 204 20.90 13.48 -1.61
C ASP A 204 20.78 13.96 -0.15
N ILE A 205 21.73 13.56 0.68
CA ILE A 205 21.75 13.86 2.11
C ILE A 205 22.95 14.76 2.35
N ASP A 206 22.67 15.98 2.79
CA ASP A 206 23.69 16.95 3.19
C ASP A 206 24.45 16.42 4.43
N ILE A 207 25.67 15.93 4.18
CA ILE A 207 26.52 15.28 5.18
C ILE A 207 26.88 16.27 6.30
N ASP A 208 27.14 17.54 5.95
CA ASP A 208 27.53 18.55 6.92
C ASP A 208 26.41 18.84 7.91
N LYS A 209 25.15 18.92 7.41
CA LYS A 209 23.98 19.04 8.29
C LYS A 209 23.81 17.84 9.22
N VAL A 210 24.09 16.62 8.74
CA VAL A 210 24.01 15.41 9.57
C VAL A 210 25.09 15.42 10.65
N VAL A 211 26.31 15.82 10.32
CA VAL A 211 27.42 15.97 11.26
C VAL A 211 27.10 17.02 12.32
N ASP A 212 26.57 18.17 11.93
CA ASP A 212 26.13 19.23 12.84
C ASP A 212 24.99 18.78 13.75
N GLN A 213 24.00 18.05 13.22
CA GLN A 213 22.91 17.53 14.04
C GLN A 213 23.40 16.44 15.01
N PHE A 214 24.37 15.61 14.58
CA PHE A 214 24.99 14.59 15.40
C PHE A 214 25.85 15.20 16.50
N SER A 215 26.63 16.23 16.20
CA SER A 215 27.49 16.92 17.18
C SER A 215 26.66 17.61 18.28
N ARG A 216 25.48 18.14 17.91
CA ARG A 216 24.50 18.71 18.85
C ARG A 216 23.81 17.67 19.73
N LYS A 217 23.61 16.43 19.26
CA LYS A 217 23.08 15.33 20.08
C LYS A 217 24.17 14.83 21.04
N LYS A 218 24.08 15.31 22.29
CA LYS A 218 24.92 15.00 23.46
C LYS A 218 25.81 13.74 23.31
N ARG A 219 27.12 13.96 23.42
CA ARG A 219 28.23 12.99 23.46
C ARG A 219 27.84 11.59 23.95
N ARG A 220 27.60 10.66 23.02
CA ARG A 220 27.88 9.24 23.23
C ARG A 220 29.41 9.07 23.22
N ARG A 221 30.08 9.59 24.25
CA ARG A 221 31.51 9.33 24.46
C ARG A 221 31.63 7.81 24.66
N MET A 222 32.12 7.10 23.65
CA MET A 222 32.96 5.95 23.95
C MET A 222 34.13 6.54 24.73
N GLN A 223 34.19 6.25 26.02
CA GLN A 223 35.40 6.54 26.78
C GLN A 223 36.48 5.65 26.15
N MET A 224 37.40 6.24 25.40
CA MET A 224 38.68 5.59 25.18
C MET A 224 39.40 5.72 26.51
N GLU A 225 39.69 4.58 27.14
CA GLU A 225 40.66 4.55 28.23
C GLU A 225 41.98 5.10 27.70
N ASP A 226 42.53 6.06 28.44
CA ASP A 226 43.80 6.70 28.12
C ASP A 226 44.91 5.69 28.47
N TRP A 227 45.61 5.17 27.46
CA TRP A 227 46.72 4.21 27.62
C TRP A 227 48.08 4.91 27.73
N SER A 228 48.11 6.19 28.10
CA SER A 228 49.35 6.89 28.39
C SER A 228 49.84 6.50 29.79
N ILE A 229 50.69 5.46 29.84
CA ILE A 229 51.54 5.11 30.97
C ILE A 229 52.78 6.02 30.95
#